data_AF-A0A7S2SHV2-F1
#
_entry.id   AF-A0A7S2SHV2-F1
#
_cell.length_a   1.000
_cell.length_b   1.000
_cell.length_c   1.000
_cell.angle_alpha   90.00
_cell.angle_beta   90.00
_cell.angle_gamma   90.00
#
_symmetry.space_group_name_H-M   'P 1'
#
loop_
_entity.id
_entity.type
_entity.pdbx_description
1 polymer ?
#
loop_
_entity_poly.entity_id
_entity_poly.type
_entity_poly.pdbx_seq_one_letter_code
_entity_poly.pdbx_strand_id
1 'polypeptide(L)'
;EPVVASNLPPTAGALTWCRGLLDRVSIPMAKLRKLHTSILDREGARDVIKTYTALVANLSEFEKKKISEWEASIEASSISKLKLPLLRRNPETKQLSVNFDPAL
;
A
#
# COMPACT_ATOMS: atom_id res chain seq x y z
N GLU A 1 -9.36 0.33 -7.28
CA GLU A 1 -8.24 -0.28 -6.52
C GLU A 1 -7.04 -0.47 -7.44
N PRO A 2 -5.82 -0.42 -6.91
CA PRO A 2 -4.61 -0.61 -7.72
C PRO A 2 -4.48 -2.06 -8.20
N VAL A 3 -3.83 -2.26 -9.34
CA VAL A 3 -3.51 -3.61 -9.83
C VAL A 3 -2.41 -4.19 -8.94
N VAL A 4 -2.74 -5.26 -8.22
CA VAL A 4 -1.84 -5.96 -7.30
C VAL A 4 -1.20 -7.15 -8.01
N ALA A 5 0.12 -7.30 -7.88
CA ALA A 5 0.82 -8.47 -8.41
C ALA A 5 0.40 -9.75 -7.67
N SER A 6 0.46 -10.89 -8.36
CA SER A 6 0.17 -12.20 -7.77
C SER A 6 1.03 -12.44 -6.53
N ASN A 7 0.46 -13.11 -5.52
CA ASN A 7 1.10 -13.46 -4.24
C ASN A 7 1.35 -12.30 -3.26
N LEU A 8 0.78 -11.11 -3.49
CA LEU A 8 0.79 -10.04 -2.50
C LEU A 8 -0.57 -9.91 -1.80
N PRO A 9 -0.60 -9.79 -0.46
CA PRO A 9 -1.78 -9.34 0.25
C PRO A 9 -2.28 -7.99 -0.32
N PRO A 10 -3.59 -7.71 -0.35
CA PRO A 10 -4.14 -6.50 -0.96
C PRO A 10 -3.48 -5.20 -0.48
N THR A 11 -3.20 -5.09 0.83
CA THR A 11 -2.49 -3.93 1.41
C THR A 11 -1.07 -3.82 0.89
N ALA A 12 -0.28 -4.89 0.96
CA ALA A 12 1.12 -4.89 0.51
C ALA A 12 1.23 -4.62 -1.00
N GLY A 13 0.27 -5.11 -1.78
CA GLY A 13 0.11 -4.83 -3.20
C GLY A 13 -0.14 -3.36 -3.48
N ALA A 14 -1.10 -2.75 -2.79
CA ALA A 14 -1.43 -1.34 -2.94
C ALA A 14 -0.26 -0.42 -2.56
N LEU A 15 0.49 -0.76 -1.49
CA LEU A 15 1.68 -0.04 -1.06
C LEU A 15 2.82 -0.16 -2.09
N THR A 16 3.07 -1.37 -2.58
CA THR A 16 4.08 -1.61 -3.63
C THR A 16 3.74 -0.85 -4.91
N TRP A 17 2.46 -0.83 -5.30
CA TRP A 17 2.00 -0.05 -6.44
C TRP A 17 2.24 1.45 -6.26
N CYS A 18 1.91 2.00 -5.08
CA CYS A 18 2.13 3.41 -4.75
C CYS A 18 3.61 3.79 -4.84
N ARG A 19 4.48 3.00 -4.20
CA ARG A 19 5.94 3.18 -4.23
C ARG A 19 6.49 3.09 -5.65
N GLY A 20 6.05 2.10 -6.42
CA GLY A 20 6.45 1.96 -7.82
C GLY A 20 5.99 3.12 -8.72
N LEU A 21 4.90 3.81 -8.38
CA LEU A 21 4.53 5.06 -9.06
C LEU A 21 5.47 6.20 -8.67
N LEU A 22 5.72 6.40 -7.38
CA LEU A 22 6.64 7.43 -6.87
C LEU A 22 8.03 7.30 -7.50
N ASP A 23 8.59 6.09 -7.52
CA ASP A 23 9.90 5.82 -8.12
C ASP A 23 9.91 6.21 -9.60
N ARG A 24 8.88 5.82 -10.36
CA ARG A 24 8.79 6.12 -11.79
C ARG A 24 8.66 7.61 -12.08
N VAL A 25 7.86 8.35 -11.31
CA VAL A 25 7.67 9.80 -11.54
C VAL A 25 8.85 10.62 -11.02
N SER A 26 9.64 10.10 -10.08
CA SER A 26 10.85 10.75 -9.58
C SER A 26 11.94 10.89 -10.66
N ILE A 27 12.07 9.89 -11.56
CA ILE A 27 13.07 9.85 -12.63
C ILE A 27 12.96 11.05 -13.59
N PRO A 28 11.80 11.32 -14.24
CA PRO A 28 11.67 12.47 -15.13
C PRO A 28 11.77 13.80 -14.36
N MET A 29 11.30 13.86 -13.11
CA MET A 29 11.41 15.08 -12.30
C MET A 29 12.86 15.41 -11.94
N ALA A 30 13.67 14.40 -11.62
CA ALA A 30 15.10 14.57 -11.37
C ALA A 30 15.85 15.08 -12.62
N LYS A 31 15.44 14.63 -13.82
CA LYS A 31 15.99 15.14 -15.09
C LYS A 31 15.55 16.58 -15.35
N LEU A 32 14.27 16.89 -15.14
CA LEU A 32 13.72 18.24 -15.32
C LEU A 32 14.46 19.26 -14.44
N ARG A 33 14.71 18.92 -13.16
CA ARG A 33 15.42 19.78 -12.21
C ARG A 33 16.88 20.08 -12.58
N LYS A 34 17.50 19.30 -13.46
CA LYS A 34 18.86 19.53 -13.95
C LYS A 34 18.92 20.49 -15.14
N LEU A 35 17.77 20.86 -15.72
CA LEU A 35 17.73 21.82 -16.82
C LEU A 35 18.02 23.23 -16.33
N HIS A 36 18.45 24.09 -17.27
CA HIS A 36 18.75 25.49 -16.98
C HIS A 36 17.53 26.25 -16.44
N THR A 37 17.74 27.20 -15.54
CA THR A 37 16.67 27.96 -14.85
C THR A 37 15.73 28.68 -15.81
N SER A 38 16.25 29.21 -16.93
CA SER A 38 15.45 29.83 -17.99
C SER A 38 14.42 28.89 -18.65
N ILE A 39 14.62 27.57 -18.56
CA ILE A 39 13.64 26.57 -19.01
C ILE A 39 12.63 26.28 -17.89
N LEU A 40 13.09 26.23 -16.64
CA LEU A 40 12.26 25.99 -15.45
C LEU A 40 11.28 27.14 -15.15
N ASP A 41 11.63 28.37 -15.53
CA ASP A 41 10.78 29.55 -15.36
C ASP A 41 9.66 29.66 -16.39
N ARG A 42 9.68 28.82 -17.44
CA ARG A 42 8.58 28.74 -18.40
C ARG A 42 7.33 28.21 -17.72
N GLU A 43 6.18 28.75 -18.09
CA GLU A 43 4.87 28.37 -17.56
C GLU A 43 4.64 26.85 -17.60
N GLY A 44 4.91 26.22 -18.74
CA GLY A 44 4.76 24.77 -18.88
C GLY A 44 5.64 23.95 -17.92
N ALA A 45 6.84 24.42 -17.58
CA ALA A 45 7.69 23.72 -16.61
C ALA A 45 7.16 23.87 -15.17
N ARG A 46 6.65 25.05 -14.82
CA ARG A 46 6.01 25.30 -13.51
C ARG A 46 4.76 24.47 -13.33
N ASP A 47 3.94 24.32 -14.36
CA ASP A 47 2.73 23.48 -14.31
C ASP A 47 3.06 22.00 -14.11
N VAL A 48 4.09 21.49 -14.79
CA VAL A 48 4.58 20.12 -14.60
C VAL A 48 5.09 19.91 -13.18
N ILE A 49 5.86 20.86 -12.63
CA ILE A 49 6.35 20.78 -11.25
C ILE A 49 5.18 20.79 -10.25
N LYS A 50 4.19 21.67 -10.45
CA LYS A 50 3.00 21.73 -9.60
C LYS A 50 2.22 20.42 -9.62
N THR A 51 2.00 19.86 -10.81
CA THR A 51 1.30 18.58 -11.01
C THR A 51 2.04 17.43 -10.34
N TYR A 52 3.37 17.36 -10.50
CA TYR A 52 4.20 16.37 -9.80
C TYR A 52 4.08 16.49 -8.28
N THR A 53 4.14 17.71 -7.76
CA THR A 53 4.10 17.95 -6.31
C THR A 53 2.75 17.53 -5.73
N ALA A 54 1.66 17.85 -6.42
CA ALA A 54 0.31 17.40 -6.06
C ALA A 54 0.19 15.86 -6.13
N LEU A 55 0.73 15.23 -7.17
CA LEU A 55 0.72 13.77 -7.29
C LEU A 55 1.47 13.09 -6.14
N VAL A 56 2.67 13.57 -5.79
CA VAL A 56 3.45 13.04 -4.67
C VAL A 56 2.71 13.18 -3.35
N ALA A 57 2.08 14.33 -3.11
CA ALA A 57 1.28 14.56 -1.91
C ALA A 57 0.11 13.57 -1.82
N ASN A 58 -0.64 13.39 -2.92
CA ASN A 58 -1.78 12.46 -2.99
C ASN A 58 -1.34 11.01 -2.76
N LEU A 59 -0.21 10.59 -3.34
CA LEU A 59 0.33 9.24 -3.15
C LEU A 59 0.78 9.00 -1.71
N SER A 60 1.40 10.00 -1.06
CA SER A 60 1.79 9.91 0.35
C SER A 60 0.57 9.82 1.28
N GLU A 61 -0.48 10.59 1.01
CA GLU A 61 -1.74 10.50 1.76
C GLU A 61 -2.41 9.13 1.59
N PHE A 62 -2.44 8.62 0.36
CA PHE A 62 -2.96 7.28 0.07
C PHE A 62 -2.20 6.18 0.84
N GLU A 63 -0.86 6.24 0.84
CA GLU A 63 -0.02 5.29 1.59
C GLU A 63 -0.31 5.34 3.09
N LYS A 64 -0.35 6.54 3.70
CA LYS A 64 -0.67 6.72 5.12
C LYS A 64 -2.05 6.17 5.47
N LYS A 65 -3.06 6.48 4.65
CA LYS A 65 -4.42 5.98 4.83
C LYS A 65 -4.45 4.45 4.78
N LYS A 66 -3.76 3.84 3.81
CA LYS A 66 -3.74 2.38 3.68
C LYS A 66 -3.02 1.67 4.83
N ILE A 67 -1.95 2.26 5.35
CA ILE A 67 -1.26 1.73 6.53
C ILE A 67 -2.18 1.80 7.75
N SER A 68 -2.82 2.94 7.99
CA SER A 68 -3.73 3.11 9.13
C SER A 68 -4.94 2.16 9.07
N GLU A 69 -5.54 1.97 7.89
CA GLU A 69 -6.62 0.98 7.70
C GLU A 69 -6.15 -0.45 7.99
N TRP A 70 -4.92 -0.78 7.61
CA TRP A 70 -4.34 -2.10 7.86
C TRP A 70 -4.05 -2.34 9.34
N GLU A 71 -3.48 -1.36 10.04
CA GLU A 71 -3.23 -1.41 11.49
C GLU A 71 -4.53 -1.64 12.26
N ALA A 72 -5.58 -0.87 11.96
CA ALA A 72 -6.89 -1.02 12.59
C ALA A 72 -7.52 -2.40 12.34
N SER A 73 -7.34 -2.95 11.12
CA SER A 73 -7.83 -4.29 10.77
C SER A 73 -7.07 -5.40 11.51
N ILE A 74 -5.76 -5.27 11.69
CA ILE A 74 -4.95 -6.21 12.47
C ILE A 74 -5.39 -6.18 13.93
N GLU A 75 -5.55 -5.01 14.53
CA GLU A 75 -5.92 -4.89 15.94
C GLU A 75 -7.28 -5.55 16.24
N ALA A 76 -8.29 -5.29 15.41
CA ALA A 76 -9.62 -5.89 15.54
C ALA A 76 -9.62 -7.41 15.33
N SER A 77 -8.86 -7.90 14.34
CA SER A 77 -8.81 -9.32 14.01
C SER A 77 -7.96 -10.13 14.99
N SER A 78 -6.84 -9.59 15.47
CA SER A 78 -5.92 -10.28 16.38
C SER A 78 -6.58 -10.60 17.72
N ILE A 79 -7.25 -9.62 18.35
CA ILE A 79 -7.89 -9.80 19.67
C ILE A 79 -9.03 -10.82 19.61
N SER A 80 -9.81 -10.82 18.53
CA SER A 80 -10.90 -11.77 18.35
C SER A 80 -10.39 -13.18 18.04
N LYS A 81 -9.34 -13.31 17.21
CA LYS A 81 -8.75 -14.60 16.85
C LYS A 81 -8.00 -15.27 17.99
N LEU A 82 -7.38 -14.50 18.88
CA LEU A 82 -6.72 -15.04 20.10
C LEU A 82 -7.69 -15.71 21.07
N LYS A 83 -8.99 -15.41 21.00
CA LYS A 83 -10.03 -16.05 21.82
C LYS A 83 -10.54 -17.37 21.23
N LEU A 84 -10.12 -17.74 20.03
CA LEU A 84 -10.59 -18.95 19.36
C LEU A 84 -9.85 -20.20 19.90
N PRO A 85 -10.53 -21.35 20.01
CA PRO A 85 -9.90 -22.59 20.45
C PRO A 85 -8.86 -23.07 19.43
N LEU A 86 -7.64 -23.38 19.89
CA LEU A 86 -6.53 -23.83 19.04
C LEU A 86 -6.80 -25.16 18.34
N LEU A 87 -7.50 -26.06 19.02
CA LEU A 87 -7.79 -27.42 18.57
C LEU A 87 -9.27 -27.70 18.82
N ARG A 88 -9.99 -28.11 17.79
CA ARG A 88 -11.36 -28.63 17.87
C ARG A 88 -11.38 -30.04 17.31
N ARG A 89 -12.10 -30.92 17.99
CA ARG A 89 -12.33 -32.28 17.50
C ARG A 89 -13.77 -32.40 17.05
N ASN A 90 -13.98 -32.78 15.79
CA ASN A 90 -15.32 -33.08 15.32
C ASN A 90 -15.85 -34.33 16.05
N PRO A 91 -17.00 -34.26 16.74
CA PRO A 91 -17.52 -35.37 17.55
C PRO A 91 -17.89 -36.60 16.70
N GLU A 92 -18.28 -36.40 15.44
CA GLU A 92 -18.73 -37.44 14.51
C GLU A 92 -17.57 -38.00 13.69
N THR A 93 -16.81 -37.14 13.00
CA THR A 93 -15.72 -37.58 12.11
C THR A 93 -14.40 -37.86 12.85
N LYS A 94 -14.32 -37.50 14.14
CA LYS A 94 -13.12 -37.56 14.99
C LYS A 94 -11.91 -36.77 14.48
N GLN A 95 -12.05 -36.02 13.39
CA GLN A 95 -11.00 -35.19 12.82
C GLN A 95 -10.67 -34.02 13.74
N LEU A 96 -9.38 -33.69 13.82
CA LEU A 96 -8.88 -32.50 14.49
C LEU A 96 -8.82 -31.35 13.49
N SER A 97 -9.51 -30.26 13.81
CA SER A 97 -9.31 -28.95 13.17
C SER A 97 -8.48 -28.07 14.09
N VAL A 98 -7.59 -27.32 13.48
CA VAL A 98 -6.64 -26.43 14.14
C VAL A 98 -6.97 -25.00 13.72
N ASN A 99 -6.73 -24.05 14.60
CA ASN A 99 -6.93 -22.62 14.33
C ASN A 99 -5.80 -22.05 13.45
N PHE A 100 -5.58 -22.63 12.26
CA PHE A 100 -4.77 -22.03 11.20
C PHE A 100 -5.66 -21.11 10.39
N ASP A 101 -5.84 -19.90 10.90
CA ASP A 101 -6.46 -18.84 10.11
C ASP A 101 -5.52 -18.51 8.95
N PRO A 102 -5.98 -18.56 7.69
CA PRO A 102 -5.11 -18.32 6.53
C PRO A 102 -4.57 -16.88 6.45
N ALA A 103 -5.00 -15.99 7.33
CA ALA A 103 -4.47 -14.64 7.48
C ALA A 103 -3.47 -14.47 8.65
N LEU A 104 -3.08 -15.56 9.34
CA LEU A 104 -2.04 -15.61 10.37
C LEU A 104 -0.75 -16.26 9.85
#